data_AF-F0WNP5-F1
#
_entry.id   AF-F0WNP5-F1
#
_cell.length_a   1.000
_cell.length_b   1.000
_cell.length_c   1.000
_cell.angle_alpha   90.00
_cell.angle_beta   90.00
_cell.angle_gamma   90.00
#
_symmetry.space_group_name_H-M   'P 1'
#
loop_
_entity.id
_entity.type
_entity.pdbx_description
1 polymer ?
#
loop_
_entity_poly.entity_id
_entity_poly.type
_entity_poly.pdbx_seq_one_letter_code
_entity_poly.pdbx_strand_id
1 'polypeptide(L)'
;MKLLSFKTVVVAVLGAFPAPGDCLGLEYVELIPTSSHKSGVLTRRGLRAHISPDLEFSDENSLKETNKVYSVTFVVKPEKDTLKNVHQIVTPNEHKTSALAGGVDEANEEQYLESLLIAGTYTTAWRLGWKTLKKLVLNKNMTVYPVTPAMIVIDPLYYTEKYDGIYTFERAKEGDYRLYFGDINPSAKFMPETELPSTSIQFGFLPPAPGQIIKFNFGMEFSGIPLEAYNELSRWLEVLGFSETGGLYHTKRKGLYKHIKCISKEEKQFMVSTHPDTAVMRFLPVHYIVAKGNTGVAELFSNSKKDIWEFGCSFLGGESVIVKSTQGQKSYKFANSEATN
;
A
#
# COMPACT_ATOMS: atom_id res chain seq x y z
N MET A 1 -24.20 -1.96 -47.72
CA MET A 1 -22.87 -2.14 -47.12
C MET A 1 -23.02 -1.90 -45.62
N LYS A 2 -23.07 -2.95 -44.80
CA LYS A 2 -23.34 -2.85 -43.35
C LYS A 2 -22.02 -2.70 -42.61
N LEU A 3 -21.82 -1.56 -41.94
CA LEU A 3 -20.70 -1.35 -41.03
C LEU A 3 -20.84 -2.32 -39.85
N LEU A 4 -19.94 -3.30 -39.77
CA LEU A 4 -19.74 -4.11 -38.58
C LEU A 4 -19.11 -3.24 -37.50
N SER A 5 -19.93 -2.89 -36.50
CA SER A 5 -19.47 -2.36 -35.22
C SER A 5 -18.61 -3.44 -34.55
N PHE A 6 -17.29 -3.20 -34.51
CA PHE A 6 -16.39 -3.94 -33.64
C PHE A 6 -16.76 -3.61 -32.19
N LYS A 7 -17.56 -4.48 -31.56
CA LYS A 7 -17.62 -4.54 -30.10
C LYS A 7 -16.26 -5.03 -29.63
N THR A 8 -15.49 -4.14 -29.03
CA THR A 8 -14.24 -4.47 -28.34
C THR A 8 -14.56 -5.49 -27.26
N VAL A 9 -14.23 -6.76 -27.53
CA VAL A 9 -14.16 -7.80 -26.51
C VAL A 9 -12.88 -7.52 -25.75
N VAL A 10 -13.01 -6.80 -24.63
CA VAL A 10 -11.94 -6.72 -23.64
C VAL A 10 -11.81 -8.11 -23.04
N VAL A 11 -10.77 -8.82 -23.47
CA VAL A 11 -10.33 -10.05 -22.82
C VAL A 11 -9.84 -9.65 -21.43
N ALA A 12 -10.67 -9.90 -20.41
CA ALA A 12 -10.25 -9.81 -19.02
C ALA A 12 -9.17 -10.88 -18.82
N VAL A 13 -7.91 -10.45 -18.77
CA VAL A 13 -6.81 -11.32 -18.35
C VAL A 13 -7.08 -11.69 -16.90
N LEU A 14 -7.30 -12.99 -16.68
CA LEU A 14 -7.50 -13.62 -15.39
C LEU A 14 -6.34 -13.25 -14.44
N GLY A 15 -6.66 -12.54 -13.36
CA GLY A 15 -5.75 -12.35 -12.23
C GLY A 15 -6.01 -11.06 -11.45
N ALA A 16 -7.05 -11.07 -10.60
CA ALA A 16 -7.33 -10.12 -9.52
C ALA A 16 -7.31 -8.61 -9.87
N PHE A 17 -8.51 -8.00 -9.97
CA PHE A 17 -8.75 -6.68 -10.57
C PHE A 17 -7.93 -6.53 -11.85
N PRO A 18 -8.49 -6.76 -13.05
CA PRO A 18 -7.97 -5.99 -14.16
C PRO A 18 -8.09 -4.54 -13.67
N ALA A 19 -6.96 -3.92 -13.37
CA ALA A 19 -6.81 -2.49 -13.29
C ALA A 19 -6.35 -2.07 -14.69
N PRO A 20 -7.20 -2.26 -15.75
CA PRO A 20 -6.87 -1.63 -17.01
C PRO A 20 -6.74 -0.16 -16.67
N GLY A 21 -5.71 0.51 -17.20
CA GLY A 21 -5.31 1.85 -16.76
C GLY A 21 -6.41 2.92 -16.77
N ASP A 22 -7.60 2.59 -17.26
CA ASP A 22 -8.79 3.45 -17.39
C ASP A 22 -9.83 3.26 -16.26
N CYS A 23 -9.66 2.28 -15.35
CA CYS A 23 -10.47 2.20 -14.13
C CYS A 23 -10.01 3.28 -13.15
N LEU A 24 -10.58 4.47 -13.31
CA LEU A 24 -10.41 5.63 -12.43
C LEU A 24 -10.62 5.20 -10.97
N GLY A 25 -9.70 5.58 -10.07
CA GLY A 25 -9.60 5.15 -8.67
C GLY A 25 -10.80 5.52 -7.78
N LEU A 26 -11.97 4.95 -8.07
CA LEU A 26 -13.23 5.15 -7.36
C LEU A 26 -13.36 4.23 -6.13
N GLU A 27 -12.51 3.21 -6.07
CA GLU A 27 -12.56 2.17 -5.06
C GLU A 27 -11.17 1.89 -4.48
N TYR A 28 -11.14 1.68 -3.17
CA TYR A 28 -9.90 1.42 -2.46
C TYR A 28 -10.05 0.32 -1.41
N VAL A 29 -8.93 -0.29 -1.07
CA VAL A 29 -8.77 -1.12 0.12
C VAL A 29 -7.99 -0.34 1.15
N GLU A 30 -8.51 -0.30 2.38
CA GLU A 30 -7.83 0.36 3.49
C GLU A 30 -6.64 -0.48 3.97
N LEU A 31 -5.48 0.18 4.12
CA LEU A 31 -4.28 -0.37 4.72
C LEU A 31 -4.39 -0.24 6.24
N ILE A 32 -4.89 -1.29 6.89
CA ILE A 32 -5.14 -1.30 8.33
C ILE A 32 -3.85 -1.57 9.12
N PRO A 33 -3.67 -0.92 10.29
CA PRO A 33 -2.52 -1.19 11.14
C PRO A 33 -2.54 -2.64 11.66
N THR A 34 -1.40 -3.30 11.61
CA THR A 34 -1.16 -4.62 12.18
C THR A 34 -0.27 -4.48 13.41
N SER A 35 -0.76 -4.94 14.56
CA SER A 35 -0.03 -4.78 15.82
C SER A 35 1.24 -5.63 15.86
N SER A 36 2.37 -5.00 16.18
CA SER A 36 3.55 -5.68 16.72
C SER A 36 3.28 -6.02 18.18
N HIS A 37 3.06 -7.30 18.49
CA HIS A 37 2.73 -7.81 19.83
C HIS A 37 3.78 -7.51 20.92
N LYS A 38 4.97 -6.97 20.58
CA LYS A 38 6.12 -6.91 21.51
C LYS A 38 6.60 -5.51 21.87
N SER A 39 6.35 -4.48 21.06
CA SER A 39 6.95 -3.16 21.27
C SER A 39 5.95 -2.04 21.56
N GLY A 40 4.64 -2.27 21.44
CA GLY A 40 3.63 -1.20 21.54
C GLY A 40 3.70 -0.16 20.41
N VAL A 41 4.68 -0.27 19.53
CA VAL A 41 4.86 0.57 18.34
C VAL A 41 4.24 -0.16 17.16
N LEU A 42 3.17 0.40 16.59
CA LEU A 42 2.54 -0.07 15.36
C LEU A 42 3.52 0.12 14.20
N THR A 43 4.17 -0.96 13.75
CA THR A 43 5.18 -0.85 12.68
C THR A 43 4.68 -1.30 11.33
N ARG A 44 3.58 -2.05 11.24
CA ARG A 44 3.13 -2.68 10.00
C ARG A 44 1.70 -2.32 9.64
N ARG A 45 1.41 -2.40 8.34
CA ARG A 45 0.09 -2.24 7.74
C ARG A 45 -0.16 -3.35 6.75
N GLY A 46 -1.43 -3.62 6.48
CA GLY A 46 -1.77 -4.42 5.32
C GLY A 46 -3.23 -4.41 4.94
N LEU A 47 -3.54 -5.16 3.90
CA LEU A 47 -4.84 -5.20 3.26
C LEU A 47 -5.76 -6.09 4.05
N ARG A 48 -6.87 -5.53 4.55
CA ARG A 48 -7.88 -6.32 5.26
C ARG A 48 -8.57 -7.26 4.29
N ALA A 49 -8.51 -8.55 4.59
CA ALA A 49 -9.24 -9.58 3.88
C ALA A 49 -10.25 -10.28 4.80
N HIS A 50 -11.32 -10.77 4.18
CA HIS A 50 -12.26 -11.73 4.75
C HIS A 50 -11.96 -13.11 4.17
N ILE A 51 -12.11 -14.16 4.97
CA ILE A 51 -11.97 -15.53 4.49
C ILE A 51 -13.24 -16.31 4.75
N SER A 52 -13.64 -17.16 3.81
CA SER A 52 -14.78 -18.06 3.94
C SER A 52 -14.46 -19.42 3.33
N PRO A 53 -14.75 -20.55 4.00
CA PRO A 53 -15.30 -20.65 5.35
C PRO A 53 -14.31 -20.12 6.41
N ASP A 54 -14.81 -19.90 7.63
CA ASP A 54 -13.97 -19.44 8.75
C ASP A 54 -12.80 -20.40 9.02
N LEU A 55 -11.68 -19.82 9.44
CA LEU A 55 -10.50 -20.61 9.83
C LEU A 55 -10.73 -21.27 11.18
N GLU A 56 -10.42 -22.56 11.24
CA GLU A 56 -10.43 -23.33 12.47
C GLU A 56 -9.03 -23.29 13.10
N PHE A 57 -8.98 -23.06 14.41
CA PHE A 57 -7.75 -23.09 15.19
C PHE A 57 -7.81 -24.26 16.18
N SER A 58 -6.65 -24.84 16.47
CA SER A 58 -6.46 -25.77 17.58
C SER A 58 -6.46 -25.03 18.92
N ASP A 59 -6.49 -25.79 20.01
CA ASP A 59 -6.37 -25.26 21.38
C ASP A 59 -5.03 -24.54 21.63
N GLU A 60 -4.02 -24.78 20.80
CA GLU A 60 -2.71 -24.13 20.83
C GLU A 60 -2.65 -22.85 19.96
N ASN A 61 -3.81 -22.35 19.50
CA ASN A 61 -3.94 -21.22 18.55
C ASN A 61 -3.22 -21.46 17.20
N SER A 62 -3.01 -22.73 16.80
CA SER A 62 -2.45 -23.07 15.49
C SER A 62 -3.56 -23.37 14.47
N LEU A 63 -3.33 -23.03 13.20
CA LEU A 63 -4.29 -23.27 12.12
C LEU A 63 -4.49 -24.78 11.91
N LYS A 64 -5.75 -25.25 11.99
CA LYS A 64 -6.12 -26.67 11.87
C LYS A 64 -6.23 -27.11 10.41
N GLU A 65 -5.56 -28.21 10.08
CA GLU A 65 -5.59 -28.79 8.74
C GLU A 65 -6.98 -29.20 8.29
N THR A 66 -7.26 -28.95 7.01
CA THR A 66 -8.57 -29.19 6.42
C THR A 66 -8.44 -29.43 4.91
N ASN A 67 -9.48 -30.04 4.32
CA ASN A 67 -9.63 -30.20 2.88
C ASN A 67 -10.54 -29.10 2.28
N LYS A 68 -10.91 -28.09 3.07
CA LYS A 68 -11.75 -26.98 2.59
C LYS A 68 -10.97 -26.10 1.60
N VAL A 69 -11.68 -25.63 0.58
CA VAL A 69 -11.23 -24.54 -0.30
C VAL A 69 -11.71 -23.23 0.30
N TYR A 70 -10.79 -22.28 0.47
CA TYR A 70 -11.04 -20.99 1.09
C TYR A 70 -11.17 -19.88 0.07
N SER A 71 -12.22 -19.08 0.17
CA SER A 71 -12.38 -17.81 -0.53
C SER A 71 -11.77 -16.68 0.30
N VAL A 72 -10.77 -15.97 -0.23
CA VAL A 72 -10.16 -14.78 0.38
C VAL A 72 -10.64 -13.54 -0.38
N THR A 73 -11.38 -12.66 0.28
CA THR A 73 -12.00 -11.49 -0.33
C THR A 73 -11.53 -10.20 0.31
N PHE A 74 -11.09 -9.22 -0.48
CA PHE A 74 -10.78 -7.89 0.07
C PHE A 74 -12.04 -7.09 0.38
N VAL A 75 -11.98 -6.31 1.45
CA VAL A 75 -13.03 -5.34 1.77
C VAL A 75 -12.75 -4.05 1.01
N VAL A 76 -13.37 -3.91 -0.15
CA VAL A 76 -13.28 -2.73 -1.00
C VAL A 76 -14.30 -1.70 -0.52
N LYS A 77 -13.88 -0.43 -0.45
CA LYS A 77 -14.74 0.68 -0.05
C LYS A 77 -14.89 1.66 -1.23
N PRO A 78 -16.11 2.14 -1.51
CA PRO A 78 -16.30 3.23 -2.45
C PRO A 78 -15.81 4.54 -1.83
N GLU A 79 -15.31 5.45 -2.67
CA GLU A 79 -15.07 6.82 -2.25
C GLU A 79 -16.40 7.59 -2.06
N LYS A 80 -16.56 8.26 -0.91
CA LYS A 80 -17.87 8.77 -0.45
C LYS A 80 -18.50 9.83 -1.37
N ASP A 81 -17.71 10.49 -2.21
CA ASP A 81 -18.18 11.61 -3.05
C ASP A 81 -18.51 11.22 -4.50
N THR A 82 -18.12 10.03 -4.95
CA THR A 82 -18.32 9.58 -6.34
C THR A 82 -19.63 8.82 -6.56
N LEU A 83 -20.26 8.31 -5.51
CA LEU A 83 -21.55 7.60 -5.58
C LEU A 83 -22.74 8.49 -5.98
N LYS A 84 -22.60 9.82 -5.96
CA LYS A 84 -23.70 10.73 -6.35
C LYS A 84 -23.92 10.81 -7.87
N ASN A 85 -22.92 10.46 -8.69
CA ASN A 85 -22.98 10.68 -10.14
C ASN A 85 -22.94 9.38 -10.97
N VAL A 86 -22.76 8.21 -10.35
CA VAL A 86 -22.78 6.92 -11.07
C VAL A 86 -24.21 6.36 -11.08
N HIS A 87 -25.12 7.06 -11.76
CA HIS A 87 -26.43 6.51 -12.16
C HIS A 87 -26.33 5.89 -13.56
N GLN A 88 -25.61 4.78 -13.66
CA GLN A 88 -25.78 3.79 -14.73
C GLN A 88 -25.10 2.49 -14.29
N ILE A 89 -25.76 1.79 -13.36
CA ILE A 89 -25.38 0.43 -13.01
C ILE A 89 -25.81 -0.44 -14.19
N VAL A 90 -24.81 -0.90 -14.95
CA VAL A 90 -24.96 -2.04 -15.85
C VAL A 90 -25.53 -3.17 -14.99
N THR A 91 -26.77 -3.58 -15.27
CA THR A 91 -27.38 -4.76 -14.63
C THR A 91 -26.42 -5.93 -14.81
N PRO A 92 -26.10 -6.68 -13.75
CA PRO A 92 -25.28 -7.86 -13.88
C PRO A 92 -26.03 -8.82 -14.79
N ASN A 93 -25.56 -8.98 -16.02
CA ASN A 93 -25.83 -10.21 -16.73
C ASN A 93 -25.30 -11.31 -15.82
N GLU A 94 -26.16 -12.26 -15.44
CA GLU A 94 -25.78 -13.48 -14.76
C GLU A 94 -24.73 -14.19 -15.65
N HIS A 95 -23.46 -13.83 -15.50
CA HIS A 95 -22.38 -14.65 -15.96
C HIS A 95 -22.40 -15.86 -15.06
N LYS A 96 -23.09 -16.90 -15.54
CA LYS A 96 -22.91 -18.27 -15.08
C LYS A 96 -21.41 -18.50 -15.06
N THR A 97 -20.84 -18.55 -13.85
CA THR A 97 -19.58 -19.24 -13.61
C THR A 97 -19.71 -20.60 -14.27
N SER A 98 -19.10 -20.75 -15.44
CA SER A 98 -18.87 -22.05 -16.05
C SER A 98 -18.01 -22.79 -15.05
N ALA A 99 -18.65 -23.59 -14.20
CA ALA A 99 -17.96 -24.63 -13.47
C ALA A 99 -17.23 -25.46 -14.53
N LEU A 100 -15.93 -25.23 -14.66
CA LEU A 100 -15.03 -26.14 -15.36
C LEU A 100 -15.16 -27.47 -14.60
N ALA A 101 -16.08 -28.31 -15.07
CA ALA A 101 -16.24 -29.69 -14.68
C ALA A 101 -15.08 -30.50 -15.28
N GLY A 102 -13.87 -30.18 -14.84
CA GLY A 102 -12.69 -31.02 -14.99
C GLY A 102 -12.20 -31.27 -13.57
N GLY A 103 -11.97 -32.53 -13.20
CA GLY A 103 -11.49 -32.90 -11.88
C GLY A 103 -10.20 -32.16 -11.56
N VAL A 104 -10.32 -31.08 -10.80
CA VAL A 104 -9.18 -30.32 -10.29
C VAL A 104 -8.78 -30.94 -8.96
N ASP A 105 -7.49 -31.23 -8.83
CA ASP A 105 -6.87 -31.73 -7.61
C ASP A 105 -6.98 -30.65 -6.51
N GLU A 106 -8.05 -30.72 -5.70
CA GLU A 106 -8.48 -29.70 -4.71
C GLU A 106 -7.38 -29.31 -3.71
N ALA A 107 -6.33 -30.12 -3.57
CA ALA A 107 -5.28 -29.95 -2.58
C ALA A 107 -4.18 -28.94 -2.97
N ASN A 108 -4.03 -28.59 -4.24
CA ASN A 108 -2.84 -27.86 -4.72
C ASN A 108 -3.11 -26.59 -5.56
N GLU A 109 -4.36 -26.31 -5.97
CA GLU A 109 -4.63 -25.18 -6.88
C GLU A 109 -5.02 -23.87 -6.18
N GLU A 110 -4.54 -22.78 -6.76
CA GLU A 110 -5.01 -21.42 -6.58
C GLU A 110 -5.95 -21.14 -7.77
N GLN A 111 -7.25 -20.96 -7.50
CA GLN A 111 -8.24 -20.67 -8.53
C GLN A 111 -8.85 -19.28 -8.32
N TYR A 112 -8.94 -18.52 -9.40
CA TYR A 112 -9.45 -17.16 -9.37
C TYR A 112 -10.96 -17.15 -9.60
N LEU A 113 -11.69 -16.41 -8.77
CA LEU A 113 -13.07 -16.07 -9.05
C LEU A 113 -13.14 -14.66 -9.62
N GLU A 114 -13.92 -14.50 -10.69
CA GLU A 114 -14.22 -13.21 -11.29
C GLU A 114 -14.79 -12.24 -10.25
N SER A 115 -14.52 -10.95 -10.46
CA SER A 115 -15.05 -9.88 -9.62
C SER A 115 -16.57 -9.86 -9.69
N LEU A 116 -17.24 -9.85 -8.53
CA LEU A 116 -18.69 -9.70 -8.46
C LEU A 116 -19.03 -8.32 -7.87
N LEU A 117 -19.83 -7.55 -8.60
CA LEU A 117 -20.45 -6.33 -8.09
C LEU A 117 -21.69 -6.72 -7.28
N ILE A 118 -21.59 -6.71 -5.95
CA ILE A 118 -22.73 -6.96 -5.06
C ILE A 118 -23.12 -5.64 -4.42
N ALA A 119 -24.33 -5.15 -4.71
CA ALA A 119 -24.89 -3.93 -4.11
C ALA A 119 -23.96 -2.68 -4.21
N GLY A 120 -23.25 -2.52 -5.33
CA GLY A 120 -22.34 -1.39 -5.55
C GLY A 120 -20.99 -1.51 -4.84
N THR A 121 -20.67 -2.67 -4.27
CA THR A 121 -19.34 -2.99 -3.72
C THR A 121 -18.68 -4.03 -4.61
N TYR A 122 -17.52 -3.73 -5.18
CA TYR A 122 -16.74 -4.75 -5.88
C TYR A 122 -16.12 -5.71 -4.88
N THR A 123 -16.25 -7.01 -5.13
CA THR A 123 -15.61 -8.05 -4.33
C THR A 123 -14.74 -8.90 -5.24
N THR A 124 -13.45 -9.02 -4.92
CA THR A 124 -12.55 -9.99 -5.57
C THR A 124 -12.24 -11.09 -4.61
N ALA A 125 -12.43 -12.33 -5.05
CA ALA A 125 -12.21 -13.51 -4.24
C ALA A 125 -11.10 -14.40 -4.84
N TRP A 126 -10.18 -14.86 -4.01
CA TRP A 126 -9.24 -15.93 -4.37
C TRP A 126 -9.70 -17.23 -3.76
N ARG A 127 -9.75 -18.31 -4.54
CA ARG A 127 -9.94 -19.65 -3.99
C ARG A 127 -8.59 -20.27 -3.74
N LEU A 128 -8.28 -20.49 -2.47
CA LEU A 128 -7.04 -21.09 -2.02
C LEU A 128 -7.32 -22.48 -1.44
N GLY A 129 -6.63 -23.49 -1.95
CA GLY A 129 -6.48 -24.74 -1.23
C GLY A 129 -5.70 -24.55 0.10
N TRP A 130 -5.90 -25.46 1.04
CA TRP A 130 -5.29 -25.40 2.37
C TRP A 130 -3.77 -25.23 2.35
N LYS A 131 -3.06 -25.99 1.49
CA LYS A 131 -1.59 -25.92 1.41
C LYS A 131 -1.10 -24.54 0.99
N THR A 132 -1.77 -23.91 0.03
CA THR A 132 -1.45 -22.56 -0.45
C THR A 132 -1.71 -21.54 0.65
N LEU A 133 -2.87 -21.59 1.30
CA LEU A 133 -3.20 -20.72 2.43
C LEU A 133 -2.16 -20.86 3.56
N LYS A 134 -1.86 -22.10 3.98
CA LYS A 134 -0.87 -22.38 5.02
C LYS A 134 0.51 -21.82 4.65
N LYS A 135 0.92 -21.95 3.39
CA LYS A 135 2.17 -21.37 2.88
C LYS A 135 2.18 -19.84 2.95
N LEU A 136 1.08 -19.17 2.61
CA LEU A 136 0.97 -17.71 2.75
C LEU A 136 1.14 -17.25 4.20
N VAL A 137 0.54 -17.99 5.13
CA VAL A 137 0.65 -17.70 6.57
C VAL A 137 2.06 -17.97 7.09
N LEU A 138 2.66 -19.11 6.76
CA LEU A 138 4.02 -19.47 7.18
C LEU A 138 5.07 -18.49 6.62
N ASN A 139 4.89 -18.04 5.38
CA ASN A 139 5.77 -17.06 4.74
C ASN A 139 5.53 -15.62 5.21
N LYS A 140 4.54 -15.38 6.09
CA LYS A 140 4.13 -14.05 6.57
C LYS A 140 3.62 -13.09 5.49
N ASN A 141 3.20 -13.63 4.35
CA ASN A 141 2.52 -12.90 3.29
C ASN A 141 1.05 -12.65 3.65
N MET A 142 0.51 -13.48 4.53
CA MET A 142 -0.79 -13.33 5.17
C MET A 142 -0.61 -13.48 6.67
N THR A 143 -1.13 -12.53 7.45
CA THR A 143 -1.19 -12.60 8.90
C THR A 143 -2.62 -12.87 9.32
N VAL A 144 -2.80 -13.89 10.16
CA VAL A 144 -4.10 -14.25 10.72
C VAL A 144 -4.08 -13.95 12.21
N TYR A 145 -5.00 -13.13 12.66
CA TYR A 145 -5.19 -12.81 14.08
C TYR A 145 -6.34 -13.67 14.61
N PRO A 146 -6.05 -14.63 15.50
CA PRO A 146 -7.07 -15.48 16.13
C PRO A 146 -7.82 -14.65 17.18
N VAL A 147 -8.76 -13.82 16.71
CA VAL A 147 -9.75 -13.09 17.52
C VAL A 147 -11.14 -13.39 16.96
N THR A 148 -12.21 -13.08 17.68
CA THR A 148 -13.58 -13.29 17.19
C THR A 148 -14.18 -11.94 16.77
N PRO A 149 -14.41 -11.67 15.47
CA PRO A 149 -14.10 -12.47 14.27
C PRO A 149 -12.62 -12.35 13.83
N ALA A 150 -12.07 -13.42 13.23
CA ALA A 150 -10.65 -13.47 12.89
C ALA A 150 -10.30 -12.36 11.89
N MET A 151 -9.27 -11.58 12.20
CA MET A 151 -8.80 -10.54 11.30
C MET A 151 -7.70 -11.12 10.43
N ILE A 152 -7.83 -10.98 9.12
CA ILE A 152 -6.82 -11.43 8.16
C ILE A 152 -6.28 -10.23 7.43
N VAL A 153 -4.96 -10.16 7.39
CA VAL A 153 -4.25 -9.05 6.78
C VAL A 153 -3.22 -9.59 5.80
N ILE A 154 -3.21 -9.04 4.59
CA ILE A 154 -2.30 -9.44 3.52
C ILE A 154 -1.27 -8.34 3.32
N ASP A 155 -0.02 -8.72 3.14
CA ASP A 155 1.04 -7.77 2.83
C ASP A 155 0.74 -7.10 1.46
N PRO A 156 0.61 -5.77 1.39
CA PRO A 156 0.29 -5.09 0.15
C PRO A 156 1.37 -5.27 -0.91
N LEU A 157 2.65 -5.36 -0.52
CA LEU A 157 3.72 -5.59 -1.47
C LEU A 157 3.63 -7.00 -2.07
N TYR A 158 3.39 -8.01 -1.23
CA TYR A 158 3.17 -9.37 -1.71
C TYR A 158 2.05 -9.42 -2.75
N TYR A 159 0.94 -8.74 -2.48
CA TYR A 159 -0.18 -8.67 -3.41
C TYR A 159 0.23 -8.03 -4.74
N THR A 160 0.79 -6.82 -4.72
CA THR A 160 1.17 -6.11 -5.95
C THR A 160 2.31 -6.79 -6.73
N GLU A 161 3.16 -7.58 -6.08
CA GLU A 161 4.19 -8.40 -6.73
C GLU A 161 3.62 -9.61 -7.44
N LYS A 162 2.62 -10.23 -6.81
CA LYS A 162 2.03 -11.48 -7.29
C LYS A 162 1.07 -11.25 -8.45
N TYR A 163 0.42 -10.10 -8.50
CA TYR A 163 -0.65 -9.82 -9.46
C TYR A 163 -0.30 -8.63 -10.35
N ASP A 164 -0.33 -8.86 -11.65
CA ASP A 164 -0.11 -7.82 -12.67
C ASP A 164 -1.21 -6.77 -12.58
N GLY A 165 -0.85 -5.49 -12.71
CA GLY A 165 -1.81 -4.40 -12.59
C GLY A 165 -1.17 -3.06 -12.31
N ILE A 166 -2.01 -2.03 -12.21
CA ILE A 166 -1.62 -0.70 -11.74
C ILE A 166 -2.30 -0.46 -10.40
N TYR A 167 -1.51 0.01 -9.44
CA TYR A 167 -1.87 0.14 -8.05
C TYR A 167 -1.47 1.52 -7.55
N THR A 168 -2.39 2.26 -6.95
CA THR A 168 -2.08 3.57 -6.36
C THR A 168 -2.10 3.48 -4.84
N PHE A 169 -0.97 3.79 -4.22
CA PHE A 169 -0.85 3.99 -2.78
C PHE A 169 -0.99 5.46 -2.45
N GLU A 170 -1.85 5.79 -1.50
CA GLU A 170 -2.12 7.17 -1.08
C GLU A 170 -2.33 7.23 0.44
N ARG A 171 -2.00 8.38 1.04
CA ARG A 171 -2.49 8.77 2.37
C ARG A 171 -3.56 9.85 2.20
N ALA A 172 -4.83 9.45 2.22
CA ALA A 172 -5.93 10.39 2.04
C ALA A 172 -6.04 11.41 3.18
N LYS A 173 -5.66 11.00 4.40
CA LYS A 173 -5.51 11.87 5.58
C LYS A 173 -4.64 11.18 6.63
N GLU A 174 -4.36 11.86 7.73
CA GLU A 174 -3.60 11.27 8.83
C GLU A 174 -4.19 9.92 9.32
N GLY A 175 -3.38 8.86 9.24
CA GLY A 175 -3.75 7.50 9.64
C GLY A 175 -4.58 6.70 8.62
N ASP A 176 -5.09 7.33 7.56
CA ASP A 176 -5.93 6.74 6.52
C ASP A 176 -5.08 6.52 5.25
N TYR A 177 -4.60 5.28 5.10
CA TYR A 177 -3.79 4.85 3.97
C TYR A 177 -4.59 3.90 3.11
N ARG A 178 -4.52 4.10 1.80
CA ARG A 178 -5.38 3.45 0.83
C ARG A 178 -4.56 2.84 -0.28
N LEU A 179 -5.03 1.69 -0.76
CA LEU A 179 -4.60 1.08 -2.02
C LEU A 179 -5.78 1.14 -2.99
N TYR A 180 -5.64 1.92 -4.06
CA TYR A 180 -6.59 1.92 -5.17
C TYR A 180 -6.10 0.98 -6.27
N PHE A 181 -7.05 0.36 -6.96
CA PHE A 181 -6.79 -0.40 -8.18
C PHE A 181 -6.97 0.53 -9.37
N GLY A 182 -5.87 0.85 -10.05
CA GLY A 182 -5.85 1.79 -11.16
C GLY A 182 -4.89 2.97 -10.97
N ASP A 183 -4.93 3.84 -11.97
CA ASP A 183 -4.02 4.96 -12.14
C ASP A 183 -4.72 6.29 -11.88
N ILE A 184 -4.34 6.98 -10.80
CA ILE A 184 -4.91 8.30 -10.49
C ILE A 184 -4.27 9.46 -11.27
N ASN A 185 -3.17 9.21 -11.98
CA ASN A 185 -2.42 10.24 -12.72
C ASN A 185 -1.97 9.71 -14.09
N PRO A 186 -2.90 9.43 -15.02
CA PRO A 186 -2.60 8.75 -16.29
C PRO A 186 -1.63 9.53 -17.19
N SER A 187 -1.50 10.85 -17.00
CA SER A 187 -0.57 11.70 -17.76
C SER A 187 0.91 11.48 -17.43
N ALA A 188 1.23 11.00 -16.22
CA ALA A 188 2.61 10.80 -15.81
C ALA A 188 3.18 9.48 -16.36
N LYS A 189 4.45 9.52 -16.80
CA LYS A 189 5.17 8.35 -17.30
C LYS A 189 5.67 7.48 -16.15
N PHE A 190 5.61 6.17 -16.35
CA PHE A 190 6.22 5.19 -15.45
C PHE A 190 7.73 5.13 -15.65
N MET A 191 8.47 5.12 -14.54
CA MET A 191 9.90 4.89 -14.45
C MET A 191 10.15 3.43 -13.99
N PRO A 192 10.93 2.63 -14.73
CA PRO A 192 11.32 1.28 -14.31
C PRO A 192 11.99 1.25 -12.93
N GLU A 193 11.74 0.20 -12.14
CA GLU A 193 12.39 0.01 -10.83
C GLU A 193 13.93 0.02 -10.92
N THR A 194 14.47 -0.50 -12.03
CA THR A 194 15.92 -0.52 -12.31
C THR A 194 16.55 0.86 -12.45
N GLU A 195 15.74 1.91 -12.64
CA GLU A 195 16.21 3.30 -12.72
C GLU A 195 16.19 3.99 -11.35
N LEU A 196 15.48 3.46 -10.34
CA LEU A 196 15.49 4.01 -8.97
C LEU A 196 16.89 4.12 -8.35
N PRO A 197 17.84 3.19 -8.54
CA PRO A 197 19.20 3.32 -7.99
C PRO A 197 20.02 4.49 -8.56
N SER A 198 19.59 5.10 -9.68
CA SER A 198 20.23 6.29 -10.25
C SER A 198 19.84 7.59 -9.55
N THR A 199 19.06 7.50 -8.48
CA THR A 199 18.48 8.63 -7.76
C THR A 199 19.50 9.30 -6.86
N SER A 200 19.51 10.62 -6.90
CA SER A 200 20.23 11.44 -5.92
C SER A 200 19.26 11.86 -4.83
N ILE A 201 19.65 11.70 -3.57
CA ILE A 201 18.86 12.16 -2.43
C ILE A 201 19.62 13.26 -1.72
N GLN A 202 18.94 14.38 -1.53
CA GLN A 202 19.41 15.52 -0.75
C GLN A 202 18.54 15.64 0.51
N PHE A 203 19.18 15.72 1.67
CA PHE A 203 18.49 15.98 2.94
C PHE A 203 18.89 17.33 3.49
N GLY A 204 17.93 18.27 3.54
CA GLY A 204 18.17 19.64 4.01
C GLY A 204 19.37 20.28 3.30
N PHE A 205 20.40 20.60 4.08
CA PHE A 205 21.62 21.26 3.60
C PHE A 205 22.78 20.28 3.33
N LEU A 206 22.58 18.97 3.50
CA LEU A 206 23.60 18.00 3.13
C LEU A 206 23.82 18.03 1.62
N PRO A 207 25.07 17.84 1.16
CA PRO A 207 25.34 17.59 -0.24
C PRO A 207 24.50 16.41 -0.75
N PRO A 208 24.01 16.46 -2.00
CA PRO A 208 23.32 15.31 -2.59
C PRO A 208 24.22 14.07 -2.56
N ALA A 209 23.70 12.98 -2.01
CA ALA A 209 24.42 11.71 -1.95
C ALA A 209 24.08 10.89 -3.22
N PRO A 210 25.05 10.62 -4.11
CA PRO A 210 24.81 9.77 -5.27
C PRO A 210 24.75 8.28 -4.87
N GLY A 211 24.13 7.46 -5.73
CA GLY A 211 24.10 6.00 -5.57
C GLY A 211 23.22 5.51 -4.41
N GLN A 212 22.26 6.32 -3.98
CA GLN A 212 21.30 5.92 -2.95
C GLN A 212 20.25 4.99 -3.55
N ILE A 213 19.89 3.95 -2.81
CA ILE A 213 18.90 2.95 -3.20
C ILE A 213 17.58 3.27 -2.51
N ILE A 214 16.52 3.44 -3.30
CA ILE A 214 15.16 3.60 -2.79
C ILE A 214 14.46 2.24 -2.83
N LYS A 215 13.82 1.88 -1.74
CA LYS A 215 12.92 0.74 -1.63
C LYS A 215 11.58 1.20 -1.09
N PHE A 216 10.50 0.79 -1.73
CA PHE A 216 9.16 1.00 -1.19
C PHE A 216 8.77 -0.19 -0.33
N ASN A 217 8.26 0.08 0.87
CA ASN A 217 7.74 -0.92 1.80
C ASN A 217 6.43 -0.45 2.43
N PHE A 218 5.37 -0.42 1.63
CA PHE A 218 4.03 0.01 2.09
C PHE A 218 3.36 -0.99 3.07
N GLY A 219 4.04 -2.09 3.40
CA GLY A 219 3.69 -2.93 4.55
C GLY A 219 4.21 -2.37 5.88
N MET A 220 5.03 -1.32 5.86
CA MET A 220 5.57 -0.63 7.04
C MET A 220 4.92 0.75 7.20
N GLU A 221 4.59 1.14 8.44
CA GLU A 221 4.05 2.47 8.73
C GLU A 221 5.12 3.56 8.58
N PHE A 222 6.28 3.34 9.17
CA PHE A 222 7.38 4.31 9.23
C PHE A 222 8.37 4.12 8.08
N SER A 223 9.06 5.20 7.70
CA SER A 223 10.11 5.13 6.68
C SER A 223 11.49 5.03 7.35
N GLY A 224 12.34 4.15 6.82
CA GLY A 224 13.72 3.98 7.24
C GLY A 224 14.64 4.89 6.44
N ILE A 225 15.47 5.66 7.12
CA ILE A 225 16.45 6.56 6.49
C ILE A 225 17.88 6.18 6.91
N PRO A 226 18.90 6.39 6.06
CA PRO A 226 20.27 6.09 6.40
C PRO A 226 20.73 6.75 7.70
N LEU A 227 21.59 6.05 8.45
CA LEU A 227 22.06 6.49 9.76
C LEU A 227 22.61 7.93 9.79
N GLU A 228 23.31 8.38 8.74
CA GLU A 228 23.86 9.74 8.67
C GLU A 228 22.74 10.80 8.63
N ALA A 229 21.77 10.62 7.73
CA ALA A 229 20.59 11.49 7.65
C ALA A 229 19.75 11.41 8.94
N TYR A 230 19.62 10.21 9.52
CA TYR A 230 18.93 10.03 10.79
C TYR A 230 19.58 10.80 11.93
N ASN A 231 20.91 10.77 12.05
CA ASN A 231 21.64 11.47 13.11
C ASN A 231 21.49 12.98 12.99
N GLU A 232 21.52 13.52 11.78
CA GLU A 232 21.30 14.95 11.59
C GLU A 232 19.85 15.35 11.89
N LEU A 233 18.88 14.58 11.39
CA LEU A 233 17.46 14.79 11.69
C LEU A 233 17.20 14.73 13.21
N SER A 234 17.78 13.74 13.88
CA SER A 234 17.67 13.51 15.32
C SER A 234 18.08 14.75 16.11
N ARG A 235 19.26 15.33 15.84
CA ARG A 235 19.73 16.56 16.51
C ARG A 235 18.75 17.72 16.33
N TRP A 236 18.19 17.86 15.13
CA TRP A 236 17.20 18.91 14.85
C TRP A 236 15.88 18.65 15.60
N LEU A 237 15.39 17.41 15.63
CA LEU A 237 14.20 17.03 16.38
C LEU A 237 14.38 17.26 17.89
N GLU A 238 15.54 16.95 18.45
CA GLU A 238 15.88 17.20 19.87
C GLU A 238 15.80 18.71 20.20
N VAL A 239 16.33 19.58 19.34
CA VAL A 239 16.23 21.05 19.49
C VAL A 239 14.76 21.52 19.48
N LEU A 240 13.90 20.84 18.71
CA LEU A 240 12.46 21.12 18.70
C LEU A 240 11.70 20.58 19.93
N GLY A 241 12.39 19.84 20.80
CA GLY A 241 11.83 19.24 22.01
C GLY A 241 11.20 17.87 21.78
N PHE A 242 11.70 17.12 20.80
CA PHE A 242 11.42 15.68 20.69
C PHE A 242 12.40 14.87 21.52
N SER A 243 11.96 13.70 21.94
CA SER A 243 12.75 12.69 22.63
C SER A 243 12.50 11.33 22.00
N GLU A 244 13.55 10.54 21.83
CA GLU A 244 13.42 9.18 21.30
C GLU A 244 12.77 8.25 22.33
N THR A 245 11.79 7.46 21.90
CA THR A 245 11.13 6.44 22.71
C THR A 245 10.72 5.28 21.80
N GLY A 246 11.21 4.07 22.08
CA GLY A 246 10.90 2.91 21.23
C GLY A 246 11.43 2.99 19.79
N GLY A 247 12.52 3.74 19.57
CA GLY A 247 13.16 3.92 18.26
C GLY A 247 12.50 4.95 17.35
N LEU A 248 11.59 5.78 17.89
CA LEU A 248 10.94 6.88 17.20
C LEU A 248 11.02 8.15 18.04
N TYR A 249 11.00 9.32 17.41
CA TYR A 249 10.98 10.60 18.11
C TYR A 249 9.55 11.04 18.42
N HIS A 250 9.30 11.37 19.69
CA HIS A 250 8.02 11.82 20.20
C HIS A 250 8.12 13.17 20.92
N THR A 251 7.04 13.93 20.95
CA THR A 251 6.95 15.17 21.75
C THR A 251 5.51 15.44 22.20
N LYS A 252 5.34 16.12 23.33
CA LYS A 252 4.03 16.52 23.90
C LYS A 252 3.72 18.01 23.71
N ARG A 253 4.54 18.72 22.93
CA ARG A 253 4.45 20.18 22.80
C ARG A 253 3.17 20.60 22.08
N LYS A 254 2.27 21.28 22.80
CA LYS A 254 1.07 21.89 22.21
C LYS A 254 1.45 22.96 21.17
N GLY A 255 0.71 23.03 20.06
CA GLY A 255 0.97 24.02 19.00
C GLY A 255 2.20 23.74 18.13
N LEU A 256 2.87 22.60 18.33
CA LEU A 256 4.02 22.20 17.53
C LEU A 256 3.71 22.12 16.04
N TYR A 257 2.51 21.65 15.66
CA TYR A 257 2.13 21.60 14.25
C TYR A 257 2.13 23.00 13.59
N LYS A 258 1.73 24.03 14.34
CA LYS A 258 1.84 25.43 13.88
C LYS A 258 3.32 25.83 13.73
N HIS A 259 4.19 25.40 14.65
CA HIS A 259 5.63 25.64 14.53
C HIS A 259 6.24 24.91 13.34
N ILE A 260 5.94 23.62 13.11
CA ILE A 260 6.45 22.83 11.99
C ILE A 260 5.99 23.42 10.65
N LYS A 261 4.73 23.87 10.56
CA LYS A 261 4.23 24.60 9.38
C LYS A 261 4.97 25.93 9.13
N CYS A 262 5.54 26.53 10.18
CA CYS A 262 6.30 27.78 10.11
C CYS A 262 7.80 27.58 9.94
N ILE A 263 8.35 26.38 10.21
CA ILE A 263 9.70 26.02 9.78
C ILE A 263 9.70 26.17 8.26
N SER A 264 10.68 26.90 7.72
CA SER A 264 10.68 27.22 6.29
C SER A 264 10.49 25.94 5.50
N LYS A 265 9.66 25.97 4.46
CA LYS A 265 9.37 24.78 3.62
C LYS A 265 10.64 24.11 3.06
N GLU A 266 11.78 24.78 3.14
CA GLU A 266 13.06 24.37 2.57
C GLU A 266 13.99 23.74 3.62
N GLU A 267 13.78 24.00 4.91
CA GLU A 267 14.62 23.45 5.98
C GLU A 267 14.24 21.98 6.28
N LYS A 268 15.23 21.09 6.18
CA LYS A 268 15.12 19.65 6.51
C LYS A 268 14.06 18.89 5.69
N GLN A 269 13.81 19.33 4.46
CA GLN A 269 13.11 18.52 3.46
C GLN A 269 14.02 17.41 2.92
N PHE A 270 13.42 16.28 2.52
CA PHE A 270 14.09 15.31 1.65
C PHE A 270 13.70 15.64 0.21
N MET A 271 14.70 15.87 -0.62
CA MET A 271 14.52 15.98 -2.06
C MET A 271 15.08 14.73 -2.70
N VAL A 272 14.22 14.03 -3.43
CA VAL A 272 14.57 12.82 -4.14
C VAL A 272 14.49 13.14 -5.63
N SER A 273 15.64 13.21 -6.27
CA SER A 273 15.77 13.54 -7.68
C SER A 273 16.13 12.28 -8.45
N THR A 274 15.12 11.65 -9.06
CA THR A 274 15.36 10.57 -10.03
C THR A 274 15.96 11.20 -11.30
N HIS A 275 16.90 10.55 -11.98
CA HIS A 275 17.66 10.97 -13.20
C HIS A 275 17.26 12.31 -13.88
N PRO A 276 18.21 13.17 -14.34
CA PRO A 276 18.11 14.63 -14.57
C PRO A 276 16.80 15.34 -15.01
N ASP A 277 15.85 14.66 -15.65
CA ASP A 277 14.63 15.25 -16.21
C ASP A 277 13.32 14.69 -15.61
N THR A 278 13.40 13.79 -14.64
CA THR A 278 12.25 13.04 -14.14
C THR A 278 12.02 13.31 -12.66
N ALA A 279 10.96 14.04 -12.35
CA ALA A 279 10.34 14.20 -11.02
C ALA A 279 11.28 14.41 -9.80
N VAL A 280 11.21 15.61 -9.22
CA VAL A 280 11.76 15.86 -7.88
C VAL A 280 10.65 15.64 -6.86
N MET A 281 10.71 14.52 -6.12
CA MET A 281 9.81 14.31 -4.99
C MET A 281 10.31 15.13 -3.81
N ARG A 282 9.38 15.84 -3.14
CA ARG A 282 9.71 16.69 -1.99
C ARG A 282 8.97 16.21 -0.76
N PHE A 283 9.74 15.82 0.25
CA PHE A 283 9.20 15.31 1.50
C PHE A 283 9.50 16.29 2.63
N LEU A 284 8.50 17.11 2.97
CA LEU A 284 8.59 18.18 3.95
C LEU A 284 8.43 17.64 5.38
N PRO A 285 8.91 18.36 6.41
CA PRO A 285 8.64 18.04 7.81
C PRO A 285 7.19 17.71 8.16
N VAL A 286 6.24 18.42 7.56
CA VAL A 286 4.80 18.19 7.74
C VAL A 286 4.34 16.81 7.23
N HIS A 287 5.07 16.19 6.31
CA HIS A 287 4.72 14.88 5.76
C HIS A 287 5.15 13.71 6.65
N TYR A 288 6.25 13.87 7.40
CA TYR A 288 6.79 12.83 8.29
C TYR A 288 6.66 13.13 9.79
N ILE A 289 6.20 14.32 10.18
CA ILE A 289 5.88 14.64 11.57
C ILE A 289 4.38 14.80 11.70
N VAL A 290 3.75 13.86 12.41
CA VAL A 290 2.29 13.72 12.47
C VAL A 290 1.77 13.86 13.89
N ALA A 291 0.51 14.23 14.05
CA ALA A 291 -0.13 14.49 15.34
C ALA A 291 -0.99 13.31 15.80
N LYS A 292 -0.43 12.42 16.63
CA LYS A 292 -1.17 11.30 17.23
C LYS A 292 -1.82 11.72 18.54
N GLY A 293 -2.97 12.38 18.44
CA GLY A 293 -3.69 12.92 19.59
C GLY A 293 -2.97 14.13 20.18
N ASN A 294 -2.46 14.00 21.42
CA ASN A 294 -1.70 15.07 22.08
C ASN A 294 -0.17 14.95 21.89
N THR A 295 0.29 13.99 21.11
CA THR A 295 1.72 13.77 20.84
C THR A 295 2.04 14.03 19.37
N GLY A 296 3.17 14.69 19.12
CA GLY A 296 3.80 14.71 17.80
C GLY A 296 4.73 13.51 17.68
N VAL A 297 4.72 12.84 16.53
CA VAL A 297 5.56 11.67 16.24
C VAL A 297 6.27 11.89 14.92
N ALA A 298 7.60 11.75 14.91
CA ALA A 298 8.35 11.65 13.67
C ALA A 298 8.30 10.20 13.17
N GLU A 299 7.65 9.98 12.02
CA GLU A 299 7.37 8.68 11.41
C GLU A 299 8.59 8.13 10.64
N LEU A 300 9.78 8.30 11.20
CA LEU A 300 11.07 7.93 10.62
C LEU A 300 11.90 7.12 11.62
N PHE A 301 12.60 6.10 11.14
CA PHE A 301 13.54 5.30 11.93
C PHE A 301 14.90 5.18 11.26
N SER A 302 15.92 4.82 12.05
CA SER A 302 17.28 4.61 11.52
C SER A 302 17.40 3.28 10.77
N ASN A 303 17.85 3.34 9.52
CA ASN A 303 18.28 2.17 8.76
C ASN A 303 19.78 1.95 8.98
N SER A 304 20.16 0.72 9.36
CA SER A 304 21.56 0.36 9.56
C SER A 304 22.38 0.33 8.26
N LYS A 305 21.71 0.31 7.11
CA LYS A 305 22.33 0.36 5.78
C LYS A 305 22.52 1.81 5.35
N LYS A 306 23.75 2.18 4.99
CA LYS A 306 24.18 3.57 4.75
C LYS A 306 23.60 4.20 3.48
N ASP A 307 23.14 3.37 2.56
CA ASP A 307 22.80 3.69 1.18
C ASP A 307 21.36 3.31 0.84
N ILE A 308 20.57 2.82 1.82
CA ILE A 308 19.20 2.37 1.58
C ILE A 308 18.19 3.26 2.30
N TRP A 309 17.32 3.85 1.51
CA TRP A 309 16.11 4.53 1.93
C TRP A 309 14.94 3.57 1.77
N GLU A 310 14.22 3.33 2.85
CA GLU A 310 13.06 2.45 2.86
C GLU A 310 11.80 3.29 3.10
N PHE A 311 11.05 3.58 2.05
CA PHE A 311 9.85 4.42 2.11
C PHE A 311 8.63 3.57 2.48
N GLY A 312 8.15 3.76 3.72
CA GLY A 312 6.93 3.17 4.23
C GLY A 312 5.70 4.02 3.91
N CYS A 313 4.57 3.71 4.54
CA CYS A 313 3.32 4.47 4.37
C CYS A 313 3.47 5.94 4.74
N SER A 314 4.27 6.30 5.73
CA SER A 314 4.55 7.70 6.10
C SER A 314 5.03 8.55 4.92
N PHE A 315 5.76 7.99 3.96
CA PHE A 315 6.16 8.67 2.73
C PHE A 315 4.97 9.16 1.90
N LEU A 316 3.84 8.45 1.98
CA LEU A 316 2.61 8.78 1.26
C LEU A 316 1.96 10.09 1.72
N GLY A 317 2.45 10.69 2.81
CA GLY A 317 2.00 12.01 3.26
C GLY A 317 2.47 13.18 2.40
N GLY A 318 3.43 12.96 1.48
CA GLY A 318 3.83 13.96 0.48
C GLY A 318 3.42 13.60 -0.94
N GLU A 319 3.52 12.32 -1.30
CA GLU A 319 3.32 11.84 -2.66
C GLU A 319 2.47 10.57 -2.66
N SER A 320 1.52 10.46 -3.57
CA SER A 320 0.91 9.18 -3.93
C SER A 320 1.88 8.41 -4.82
N VAL A 321 2.04 7.11 -4.56
CA VAL A 321 2.94 6.25 -5.33
C VAL A 321 2.10 5.30 -6.18
N ILE A 322 2.23 5.40 -7.49
CA ILE A 322 1.57 4.53 -8.45
C ILE A 322 2.57 3.48 -8.91
N VAL A 323 2.25 2.21 -8.67
CA VAL A 323 3.05 1.03 -9.00
C VAL A 323 2.38 0.29 -10.15
N LYS A 324 3.11 0.08 -11.24
CA LYS A 324 2.72 -0.87 -12.29
C LYS A 324 3.56 -2.13 -12.14
N SER A 325 2.89 -3.26 -11.95
CA SER A 325 3.48 -4.59 -11.89
C SER A 325 3.14 -5.36 -13.15
N THR A 326 4.13 -5.94 -13.82
CA THR A 326 3.93 -6.75 -15.02
C THR A 326 4.97 -7.86 -15.05
N GLN A 327 4.53 -9.12 -14.94
CA GLN A 327 5.38 -10.30 -14.93
C GLN A 327 6.50 -10.23 -13.87
N GLY A 328 6.16 -9.70 -12.69
CA GLY A 328 7.10 -9.51 -11.59
C GLY A 328 8.07 -8.34 -11.75
N GLN A 329 8.00 -7.59 -12.85
CA GLN A 329 8.75 -6.34 -13.01
C GLN A 329 7.90 -5.16 -12.53
N LYS A 330 8.53 -4.24 -11.78
CA LYS A 330 7.87 -3.03 -11.27
C LYS A 330 8.34 -1.78 -12.01
N SER A 331 7.41 -0.84 -12.13
CA SER A 331 7.69 0.54 -12.52
C SER A 331 6.83 1.47 -11.69
N TYR A 332 7.32 2.68 -11.46
CA TYR A 332 6.78 3.62 -10.51
C TYR A 332 6.53 4.96 -11.15
N LYS A 333 5.54 5.68 -10.64
CA LYS A 333 5.40 7.12 -10.84
C LYS A 333 4.77 7.75 -9.61
N PHE A 334 4.84 9.07 -9.56
CA PHE A 334 4.47 9.84 -8.39
C PHE A 334 3.42 10.87 -8.77
N ALA A 335 2.48 11.11 -7.86
CA ALA A 335 1.48 12.16 -8.00
C ALA A 335 1.43 12.96 -6.70
N ASN A 336 1.53 14.28 -6.80
CA ASN A 336 1.53 15.13 -5.64
C ASN A 336 0.21 14.98 -4.87
N SER A 337 0.30 14.64 -3.58
CA SER A 337 -0.85 14.44 -2.71
C SER A 337 -1.49 15.75 -2.23
N GLU A 338 -0.87 16.91 -2.49
CA GLU A 338 -1.32 18.23 -2.02
C GLU A 338 -2.65 18.74 -2.62
N ALA A 339 -3.39 17.94 -3.38
CA ALA A 339 -4.65 18.35 -4.00
C ALA A 339 -5.88 18.36 -3.07
N THR A 340 -5.79 17.92 -1.80
CA THR A 340 -7.00 17.59 -1.00
C THR A 340 -7.11 18.15 0.42
N ASN A 341 -6.36 19.19 0.81
CA ASN A 341 -6.57 19.87 2.11
C ASN A 341 -7.26 21.23 2.00
#